data_AF-A0A2H0S062-F1
#
_entry.id   AF-A0A2H0S062-F1
#
_cell.length_a   1.000
_cell.length_b   1.000
_cell.length_c   1.000
_cell.angle_alpha   90.00
_cell.angle_beta   90.00
_cell.angle_gamma   90.00
#
_symmetry.space_group_name_H-M   'P 1'
#
loop_
_entity.id
_entity.type
_entity.pdbx_description
1 polymer ?
#
loop_
_entity_poly.entity_id
_entity_poly.type
_entity_poly.pdbx_seq_one_letter_code
_entity_poly.pdbx_strand_id
1 'polypeptide(L)'
;MPLKHAAETVLILLLGITVGVTGVMLSFLPPLPDGAVWWTVFWILTLAYPLLFYPYLRSRRADYTFRLLHFLPMIFVILWLLLALISFYIPQLTRVSQWYEWGFSVGPVLVGCVLIIMFSLHVVRQRVQRVLFLVLFCTVFFINAYAWELHLKPADQLAMAPSQDEEVVNLSASDDPEEESWRKKLRRMERKQKRLEDGEFIHEIPVQSVSSAASFSSKPPELTSSGSAIVEVAALLFLAAYGTVLQRRASRR
;
A
#
# COMPACT_ATOMS: atom_id res chain seq x y z
N MET A 1 -21.23 -13.45 -33.43
CA MET A 1 -21.26 -14.86 -32.97
C MET A 1 -21.01 -14.87 -31.45
N PRO A 2 -21.77 -15.66 -30.67
CA PRO A 2 -21.52 -15.84 -29.24
C PRO A 2 -20.11 -16.41 -29.00
N LEU A 3 -19.52 -16.16 -27.83
CA LEU A 3 -18.22 -16.73 -27.47
C LEU A 3 -18.26 -18.26 -27.56
N LYS A 4 -17.23 -18.85 -28.18
CA LYS A 4 -17.01 -20.30 -28.08
C LYS A 4 -16.70 -20.63 -26.62
N HIS A 5 -17.21 -21.76 -26.13
CA HIS A 5 -17.08 -22.16 -24.72
C HIS A 5 -15.64 -22.17 -24.21
N ALA A 6 -14.69 -22.59 -25.06
CA ALA A 6 -13.28 -22.57 -24.72
C ALA A 6 -12.76 -21.15 -24.44
N ALA A 7 -13.14 -20.15 -25.25
CA ALA A 7 -12.69 -18.77 -25.07
C ALA A 7 -13.26 -18.14 -23.80
N GLU A 8 -14.52 -18.44 -23.48
CA GLU A 8 -15.15 -17.98 -22.23
C GLU A 8 -14.45 -18.58 -21.00
N THR A 9 -14.16 -19.89 -21.04
CA THR A 9 -13.42 -20.56 -19.96
C THR A 9 -12.02 -19.97 -19.78
N VAL A 10 -11.29 -19.70 -20.87
CA VAL A 10 -9.98 -19.03 -20.81
C VAL A 10 -10.07 -17.65 -20.19
N LEU A 11 -11.09 -16.85 -20.55
CA LEU A 11 -11.28 -15.51 -19.98
C LEU A 11 -11.66 -15.56 -18.49
N ILE A 12 -12.47 -16.54 -18.06
CA ILE A 12 -12.79 -16.75 -16.64
C ILE A 12 -11.52 -17.08 -15.84
N LEU A 13 -10.67 -17.97 -16.37
CA LEU A 13 -9.40 -18.33 -15.73
C LEU A 13 -8.45 -17.13 -15.68
N LEU A 14 -8.33 -16.40 -16.80
CA LEU A 14 -7.53 -15.17 -16.87
C LEU A 14 -8.02 -14.14 -15.86
N LEU A 15 -9.34 -13.99 -15.70
CA LEU A 15 -9.92 -13.09 -14.71
C LEU A 15 -9.56 -13.52 -13.27
N GLY A 16 -9.66 -14.81 -12.95
CA GLY A 16 -9.25 -15.34 -11.65
C GLY A 16 -7.78 -15.07 -11.34
N ILE A 17 -6.90 -15.33 -12.31
CA ILE A 17 -5.47 -15.01 -12.21
C ILE A 17 -5.26 -13.51 -12.01
N THR A 18 -5.92 -12.67 -12.80
CA THR A 18 -5.80 -11.21 -12.70
C THR A 18 -6.24 -10.71 -11.33
N VAL A 19 -7.32 -11.26 -10.77
CA VAL A 19 -7.78 -10.95 -9.41
C VAL A 19 -6.73 -11.34 -8.37
N GLY A 20 -6.14 -12.53 -8.44
CA GLY A 20 -5.10 -12.95 -7.48
C GLY A 20 -3.82 -12.13 -7.61
N VAL A 21 -3.35 -11.87 -8.84
CA VAL A 21 -2.19 -10.99 -9.09
C VAL A 21 -2.46 -9.58 -8.56
N THR A 22 -3.68 -9.08 -8.71
CA THR A 22 -4.06 -7.76 -8.17
C THR A 22 -3.94 -7.74 -6.65
N GLY A 23 -4.42 -8.77 -5.94
CA GLY A 23 -4.28 -8.87 -4.48
C GLY A 23 -2.82 -8.93 -4.02
N VAL A 24 -1.99 -9.73 -4.70
CA VAL A 24 -0.54 -9.83 -4.43
C VAL A 24 0.18 -8.49 -4.67
N MET A 25 -0.10 -7.82 -5.78
CA MET A 25 0.51 -6.52 -6.06
C MET A 25 0.07 -5.47 -5.04
N LEU A 26 -1.18 -5.53 -4.55
CA LEU A 26 -1.69 -4.61 -3.54
C LEU A 26 -0.88 -4.66 -2.24
N SER A 27 -0.45 -5.84 -1.81
CA SER A 27 0.38 -6.00 -0.61
C SER A 27 1.84 -5.56 -0.74
N PHE A 28 2.34 -5.40 -1.97
CA PHE A 28 3.71 -4.94 -2.23
C PHE A 28 3.78 -3.42 -2.45
N LEU A 29 2.64 -2.74 -2.52
CA LEU A 29 2.60 -1.31 -2.75
C LEU A 29 3.01 -0.55 -1.48
N PRO A 30 3.97 0.39 -1.56
CA PRO A 30 4.34 1.21 -0.42
C PRO A 30 3.16 2.08 0.06
N PRO A 31 3.13 2.42 1.36
CA PRO A 31 2.06 3.27 1.90
C PRO A 31 2.08 4.66 1.26
N LEU A 32 0.92 5.32 1.25
CA LEU A 32 0.81 6.71 0.83
C LEU A 32 1.34 7.63 1.95
N PRO A 33 2.02 8.75 1.62
CA PRO A 33 2.19 9.31 0.28
C PRO A 33 3.38 8.76 -0.52
N ASP A 34 4.35 8.10 0.12
CA ASP A 34 5.63 7.70 -0.51
C ASP A 34 5.45 6.78 -1.72
N GLY A 35 4.40 5.95 -1.70
CA GLY A 35 4.05 5.06 -2.79
C GLY A 35 3.17 5.65 -3.89
N ALA A 36 2.87 6.95 -3.90
CA ALA A 36 1.86 7.54 -4.81
C ALA A 36 2.11 7.23 -6.29
N VAL A 37 3.37 7.21 -6.73
CA VAL A 37 3.73 6.87 -8.13
C VAL A 37 3.35 5.42 -8.45
N TRP A 38 3.73 4.48 -7.60
CA TRP A 38 3.43 3.05 -7.78
C TRP A 38 1.92 2.79 -7.74
N TRP A 39 1.21 3.44 -6.82
CA TRP A 39 -0.26 3.42 -6.77
C TRP A 39 -0.90 3.92 -8.06
N THR A 40 -0.40 5.03 -8.60
CA THR A 40 -0.92 5.61 -9.85
C THR A 40 -0.70 4.67 -11.03
N VAL A 41 0.49 4.10 -11.16
CA VAL A 41 0.81 3.13 -12.21
C VAL A 41 -0.09 1.91 -12.10
N PHE A 42 -0.24 1.35 -10.90
CA PHE A 42 -1.07 0.19 -10.66
C PHE A 42 -2.56 0.46 -10.93
N TRP A 43 -3.07 1.61 -10.53
CA TRP A 43 -4.43 2.05 -10.84
C TRP A 43 -4.66 2.18 -12.35
N ILE A 44 -3.72 2.77 -13.10
CA ILE A 44 -3.80 2.85 -14.56
C ILE A 44 -3.82 1.46 -15.19
N LEU A 45 -2.97 0.53 -14.73
CA LEU A 45 -2.92 -0.85 -15.25
C LEU A 45 -4.23 -1.60 -15.00
N THR A 46 -4.75 -1.53 -13.77
CA THR A 46 -6.03 -2.17 -13.42
C THR A 46 -7.23 -1.56 -14.13
N LEU A 47 -7.18 -0.27 -14.49
CA LEU A 47 -8.19 0.40 -15.31
C LEU A 47 -8.04 0.06 -16.81
N ALA A 48 -6.81 -0.03 -17.31
CA ALA A 48 -6.52 -0.37 -18.69
C ALA A 48 -6.99 -1.79 -19.03
N TYR A 49 -6.82 -2.75 -18.12
CA TYR A 49 -7.27 -4.14 -18.30
C TYR A 49 -8.73 -4.26 -18.79
N PRO A 50 -9.76 -3.85 -18.03
CA PRO A 50 -11.14 -3.99 -18.48
C PRO A 50 -11.44 -3.11 -19.69
N LEU A 51 -10.84 -1.92 -19.82
CA LEU A 51 -11.07 -1.03 -20.96
C LEU A 51 -10.57 -1.62 -22.28
N LEU A 52 -9.42 -2.31 -22.28
CA LEU A 52 -8.88 -2.99 -23.45
C LEU A 52 -9.69 -4.24 -23.80
N PHE A 53 -10.16 -4.99 -22.80
CA PHE A 53 -10.99 -6.19 -23.02
C PHE A 53 -12.45 -5.87 -23.37
N TYR A 54 -12.97 -4.70 -22.97
CA TYR A 54 -14.39 -4.37 -23.14
C TYR A 54 -14.88 -4.39 -24.60
N PRO A 55 -14.17 -3.80 -25.59
CA PRO A 55 -14.56 -3.88 -27.00
C PRO A 55 -14.60 -5.33 -27.49
N TYR A 56 -13.61 -6.14 -27.10
CA TYR A 56 -13.55 -7.56 -27.46
C TYR A 56 -14.74 -8.33 -26.90
N LEU A 57 -15.01 -8.23 -25.59
CA LEU A 57 -16.16 -8.86 -24.94
C LEU A 57 -17.50 -8.42 -25.53
N ARG A 58 -17.63 -7.12 -25.84
CA ARG A 58 -18.83 -6.55 -26.48
C ARG A 58 -19.03 -7.09 -27.89
N SER A 59 -17.98 -7.17 -28.71
CA SER A 59 -18.05 -7.68 -30.09
C SER A 59 -18.50 -9.15 -30.14
N ARG A 60 -18.13 -9.93 -29.12
CA ARG A 60 -18.51 -11.34 -28.95
C ARG A 60 -19.84 -11.55 -28.22
N ARG A 61 -20.58 -10.46 -27.92
CA ARG A 61 -21.87 -10.47 -27.21
C ARG A 61 -21.81 -11.21 -25.87
N ALA A 62 -20.73 -11.02 -25.12
CA ALA A 62 -20.64 -11.56 -23.77
C ALA A 62 -21.73 -10.98 -22.86
N ASP A 63 -22.18 -11.76 -21.88
CA ASP A 63 -23.18 -11.34 -20.90
C ASP A 63 -22.74 -10.07 -20.17
N TYR A 64 -23.72 -9.25 -19.78
CA TYR A 64 -23.43 -7.99 -19.09
C TYR A 64 -22.74 -8.24 -17.75
N THR A 65 -23.20 -9.24 -16.99
CA THR A 65 -22.59 -9.64 -15.72
C THR A 65 -21.14 -10.07 -15.89
N PHE A 66 -20.83 -10.82 -16.96
CA PHE A 66 -19.46 -11.23 -17.25
C PHE A 66 -18.54 -10.03 -17.57
N ARG A 67 -19.06 -9.07 -18.33
CA ARG A 67 -18.33 -7.82 -18.63
C ARG A 67 -18.07 -7.01 -17.36
N LEU A 68 -19.02 -6.96 -16.43
CA LEU A 68 -18.88 -6.23 -15.17
C LEU A 68 -17.84 -6.89 -14.25
N LEU A 69 -17.77 -8.22 -14.21
CA LEU A 69 -16.77 -8.95 -13.44
C LEU A 69 -15.32 -8.61 -13.82
N HIS A 70 -15.05 -8.19 -15.06
CA HIS A 70 -13.71 -7.78 -15.48
C HIS A 70 -13.25 -6.46 -14.83
N PHE A 71 -14.18 -5.67 -14.28
CA PHE A 71 -13.85 -4.47 -13.53
C PHE A 71 -13.52 -4.75 -12.05
N LEU A 72 -13.62 -6.01 -11.58
CA LEU A 72 -13.31 -6.37 -10.19
C LEU A 72 -11.91 -5.94 -9.73
N PRO A 73 -10.82 -6.18 -10.49
CA PRO A 73 -9.49 -5.70 -10.10
C PRO A 73 -9.46 -4.19 -9.82
N MET A 74 -10.07 -3.40 -10.70
CA MET A 74 -10.15 -1.94 -10.54
C MET A 74 -10.99 -1.55 -9.31
N ILE A 75 -12.11 -2.23 -9.07
CA ILE A 75 -12.96 -2.00 -7.89
C ILE A 75 -12.17 -2.25 -6.60
N PHE A 76 -11.30 -3.28 -6.56
CA PHE A 76 -10.47 -3.55 -5.39
C PHE A 76 -9.48 -2.42 -5.13
N VAL A 77 -8.79 -1.94 -6.16
CA VAL A 77 -7.86 -0.80 -6.02
C VAL A 77 -8.60 0.45 -5.52
N ILE A 78 -9.77 0.77 -6.08
CA ILE A 78 -10.58 1.92 -5.64
C ILE A 78 -11.03 1.73 -4.18
N LEU A 79 -11.52 0.55 -3.83
CA LEU A 79 -12.00 0.28 -2.47
C LEU A 79 -10.86 0.42 -1.45
N TRP A 80 -9.66 -0.04 -1.79
CA TRP A 80 -8.47 0.16 -0.95
C TRP A 80 -8.13 1.65 -0.82
N LEU A 81 -8.07 2.39 -1.93
CA LEU A 81 -7.74 3.83 -1.89
C LEU A 81 -8.76 4.63 -1.07
N LEU A 82 -10.04 4.30 -1.20
CA LEU A 82 -11.09 4.89 -0.37
C LEU A 82 -10.90 4.53 1.10
N LEU A 83 -10.58 3.28 1.41
CA LEU A 83 -10.35 2.84 2.78
C LEU A 83 -9.12 3.53 3.39
N ALA A 84 -8.03 3.66 2.62
CA ALA A 84 -6.83 4.39 3.04
C ALA A 84 -7.13 5.87 3.30
N LEU A 85 -7.87 6.52 2.40
CA LEU A 85 -8.31 7.91 2.56
C LEU A 85 -9.19 8.09 3.80
N ILE A 86 -10.15 7.18 4.03
CA ILE A 86 -11.03 7.26 5.19
C ILE A 86 -10.26 7.00 6.48
N SER A 87 -9.36 6.00 6.50
CA SER A 87 -8.52 5.70 7.65
C SER A 87 -7.60 6.85 8.04
N PHE A 88 -7.21 7.71 7.09
CA PHE A 88 -6.47 8.95 7.37
C PHE A 88 -7.28 9.92 8.24
N TYR A 89 -8.59 10.04 8.02
CA TYR A 89 -9.47 10.91 8.81
C TYR A 89 -10.05 10.23 10.05
N ILE A 90 -10.20 8.90 10.02
CA ILE A 90 -10.85 8.10 11.07
C ILE A 90 -9.89 6.98 11.49
N PRO A 91 -9.02 7.20 12.48
CA PRO A 91 -8.01 6.22 12.89
C PRO A 91 -8.58 4.87 13.35
N GLN A 92 -9.84 4.82 13.79
CA GLN A 92 -10.51 3.57 14.19
C GLN A 92 -10.67 2.58 13.01
N LEU A 93 -10.68 3.06 11.77
CA LEU A 93 -10.78 2.24 10.56
C LEU A 93 -9.46 1.63 10.11
N THR A 94 -8.33 1.98 10.76
CA THR A 94 -7.02 1.34 10.49
C THR A 94 -7.04 -0.17 10.69
N ARG A 95 -7.84 -0.66 11.64
CA ARG A 95 -8.03 -2.11 11.80
C ARG A 95 -8.65 -2.71 10.54
N VAL A 96 -9.64 -2.05 9.96
CA VAL A 96 -10.31 -2.54 8.74
C VAL A 96 -9.35 -2.50 7.53
N SER A 97 -8.50 -1.47 7.40
CA SER A 97 -7.48 -1.43 6.35
C SER A 97 -6.43 -2.52 6.52
N GLN A 98 -5.99 -2.81 7.75
CA GLN A 98 -5.08 -3.93 8.03
C GLN A 98 -5.69 -5.27 7.63
N TRP A 99 -6.99 -5.50 7.89
CA TRP A 99 -7.69 -6.69 7.41
C TRP A 99 -7.77 -6.77 5.88
N TYR A 100 -7.86 -5.62 5.21
CA TYR A 100 -7.86 -5.56 3.75
C TYR A 100 -6.49 -5.90 3.15
N GLU A 101 -5.40 -5.49 3.80
CA GLU A 101 -4.02 -5.74 3.35
C GLU A 101 -3.50 -7.13 3.75
N TRP A 102 -4.14 -7.75 4.74
CA TRP A 102 -3.72 -9.02 5.30
C TRP A 102 -3.63 -10.15 4.26
N GLY A 103 -2.51 -10.88 4.29
CA GLY A 103 -2.25 -12.08 3.49
C GLY A 103 -2.37 -11.87 1.97
N PHE A 104 -1.79 -10.82 1.41
CA PHE A 104 -1.96 -10.49 -0.02
C PHE A 104 -3.40 -10.12 -0.39
N SER A 105 -4.07 -9.40 0.50
CA SER A 105 -5.48 -9.04 0.35
C SER A 105 -6.39 -10.25 0.14
N VAL A 106 -6.27 -11.24 1.03
CA VAL A 106 -7.08 -12.46 1.02
C VAL A 106 -8.57 -12.15 0.93
N GLY A 107 -9.06 -11.20 1.74
CA GLY A 107 -10.48 -10.88 1.81
C GLY A 107 -11.07 -10.48 0.45
N PRO A 108 -10.56 -9.41 -0.20
CA PRO A 108 -10.98 -9.02 -1.54
C PRO A 108 -10.83 -10.15 -2.57
N VAL A 109 -9.70 -10.86 -2.59
CA VAL A 109 -9.47 -11.97 -3.53
C VAL A 109 -10.51 -13.08 -3.34
N LEU A 110 -10.85 -13.43 -2.10
CA LEU A 110 -11.90 -14.39 -1.78
C LEU A 110 -13.26 -13.94 -2.31
N VAL A 111 -13.63 -12.68 -2.09
CA VAL A 111 -14.87 -12.11 -2.62
C VAL A 111 -14.89 -12.21 -4.15
N GLY A 112 -13.77 -11.88 -4.81
CA GLY A 112 -13.62 -12.04 -6.26
C GLY A 112 -13.78 -13.49 -6.71
N CYS A 113 -13.07 -14.43 -6.07
CA CYS A 113 -13.19 -15.88 -6.30
C CYS A 113 -14.66 -16.33 -6.19
N VAL A 114 -15.36 -15.96 -5.10
CA VAL A 114 -16.76 -16.32 -4.86
C VAL A 114 -17.67 -15.76 -5.94
N LEU A 115 -17.52 -14.49 -6.34
CA LEU A 115 -18.33 -13.88 -7.40
C LEU A 115 -18.12 -14.59 -8.76
N ILE A 116 -16.88 -14.95 -9.10
CA ILE A 116 -16.56 -15.67 -10.34
C ILE A 116 -17.10 -17.11 -10.28
N ILE A 117 -17.02 -17.77 -9.13
CA ILE A 117 -17.60 -19.12 -8.92
C ILE A 117 -19.13 -19.07 -9.04
N MET A 118 -19.80 -18.11 -8.39
CA MET A 118 -21.25 -17.95 -8.50
C MET A 118 -21.67 -17.70 -9.96
N PHE A 119 -20.94 -16.84 -10.68
CA PHE A 119 -21.17 -16.64 -12.11
C PHE A 119 -20.98 -17.94 -12.90
N SER A 120 -19.92 -18.69 -12.61
CA SER A 120 -19.63 -19.99 -13.26
C SER A 120 -20.68 -21.06 -12.97
N LEU A 121 -21.33 -21.02 -11.80
CA LEU A 121 -22.44 -21.90 -11.43
C LEU A 121 -23.74 -21.50 -12.11
N HIS A 122 -23.97 -20.19 -12.28
CA HIS A 122 -25.14 -19.66 -12.98
C HIS A 122 -25.12 -20.01 -14.47
N VAL A 123 -23.94 -19.97 -15.11
CA VAL A 123 -23.77 -20.40 -16.50
C VAL A 123 -23.65 -21.93 -16.56
N VAL A 124 -24.76 -22.60 -16.86
CA VAL A 124 -24.94 -24.07 -16.76
C VAL A 124 -23.88 -24.90 -17.52
N ARG A 125 -23.20 -24.34 -18.52
CA ARG A 125 -22.30 -25.08 -19.43
C ARG A 125 -20.84 -25.05 -18.96
N GLN A 126 -20.19 -26.21 -18.89
CA GLN A 126 -18.80 -26.40 -18.43
C GLN A 126 -18.50 -25.96 -16.97
N ARG A 127 -19.55 -25.84 -16.13
CA ARG A 127 -19.44 -25.41 -14.73
C ARG A 127 -18.39 -26.20 -13.93
N VAL A 128 -18.32 -27.52 -14.12
CA VAL A 128 -17.43 -28.39 -13.31
C VAL A 128 -15.97 -28.04 -13.52
N GLN A 129 -15.52 -27.89 -14.77
CA GLN A 129 -14.13 -27.54 -15.07
C GLN A 129 -13.79 -26.14 -14.54
N ARG A 130 -14.64 -25.15 -14.80
CA ARG A 130 -14.43 -23.76 -14.36
C ARG A 130 -14.32 -23.67 -12.84
N VAL A 131 -15.27 -24.27 -12.13
CA VAL A 131 -15.30 -24.26 -10.66
C VAL A 131 -14.12 -25.04 -10.09
N LEU A 132 -13.76 -26.20 -10.65
CA LEU A 132 -12.62 -27.00 -10.18
C LEU A 132 -11.32 -26.19 -10.26
N PHE A 133 -11.04 -25.55 -11.40
CA PHE A 133 -9.85 -24.72 -11.56
C PHE A 133 -9.86 -23.51 -10.63
N LEU A 134 -11.00 -22.83 -10.47
CA LEU A 134 -11.11 -21.68 -9.57
C LEU A 134 -10.90 -22.10 -8.12
N VAL A 135 -11.51 -23.21 -7.67
CA VAL A 135 -11.32 -23.73 -6.31
C VAL A 135 -9.86 -24.09 -6.09
N LEU A 136 -9.22 -24.82 -7.02
CA LEU A 136 -7.79 -25.16 -6.93
C LEU A 136 -6.92 -23.90 -6.89
N PHE A 137 -7.23 -22.89 -7.71
CA PHE A 137 -6.52 -21.62 -7.70
C PHE A 137 -6.66 -20.91 -6.35
N CYS A 138 -7.89 -20.77 -5.84
CA CYS A 138 -8.11 -20.11 -4.57
C CYS A 138 -7.43 -20.90 -3.44
N THR A 139 -7.49 -22.24 -3.40
CA THR A 139 -6.80 -23.03 -2.36
C THR A 139 -5.29 -22.82 -2.38
N VAL A 140 -4.66 -22.86 -3.56
CA VAL A 140 -3.23 -22.56 -3.70
C VAL A 140 -2.93 -21.14 -3.22
N PHE A 141 -3.75 -20.16 -3.60
CA PHE A 141 -3.60 -18.77 -3.16
C PHE A 141 -3.67 -18.66 -1.62
N PHE A 142 -4.66 -19.27 -0.99
CA PHE A 142 -4.84 -19.26 0.47
C PHE A 142 -3.67 -19.92 1.21
N ILE A 143 -3.17 -21.06 0.71
CA ILE A 143 -2.03 -21.74 1.32
C ILE A 143 -0.80 -20.83 1.26
N ASN A 144 -0.56 -20.17 0.13
CA ASN A 144 0.57 -19.24 -0.01
C ASN A 144 0.40 -17.99 0.87
N ALA A 145 -0.80 -17.41 0.93
CA ALA A 145 -1.09 -16.28 1.81
C ALA A 145 -0.88 -16.60 3.29
N TYR A 146 -1.32 -17.79 3.71
CA TYR A 146 -1.15 -18.27 5.08
C TYR A 146 0.31 -18.60 5.40
N ALA A 147 1.01 -19.27 4.48
CA ALA A 147 2.44 -19.57 4.62
C ALA A 147 3.28 -18.29 4.71
N TRP A 148 2.95 -17.26 3.91
CA TRP A 148 3.60 -15.95 3.98
C TRP A 148 3.44 -15.32 5.36
N GLU A 149 2.23 -15.34 5.91
CA GLU A 149 1.93 -14.79 7.23
C GLU A 149 2.68 -15.53 8.34
N LEU A 150 2.80 -16.86 8.24
CA LEU A 150 3.50 -17.68 9.24
C LEU A 150 5.03 -17.53 9.21
N HIS A 151 5.63 -17.43 8.02
CA HIS A 151 7.08 -17.58 7.88
C HIS A 151 7.85 -16.25 7.78
N LEU A 152 7.25 -15.19 7.23
CA LEU A 152 8.03 -13.99 6.86
C LEU A 152 7.83 -12.81 7.82
N LYS A 153 6.62 -12.61 8.35
CA LYS A 153 6.38 -11.56 9.35
C LYS A 153 7.17 -11.69 10.66
N PRO A 154 7.35 -12.89 11.26
CA PRO A 154 8.12 -12.96 12.50
C PRO A 154 9.60 -12.66 12.26
N ALA A 155 10.16 -12.97 11.09
CA ALA A 155 11.57 -12.71 10.78
C ALA A 155 11.87 -11.20 10.72
N ASP A 156 11.01 -10.39 10.11
CA ASP A 156 11.18 -8.94 10.05
C ASP A 156 10.96 -8.27 11.42
N GLN A 157 10.05 -8.80 12.25
CA GLN A 157 9.89 -8.34 13.63
C GLN A 157 11.06 -8.70 14.54
N LEU A 158 11.71 -9.85 14.33
CA LEU A 158 12.93 -10.24 15.04
C LEU A 158 14.17 -9.48 14.54
N ALA A 159 14.20 -9.08 13.27
CA ALA A 159 15.29 -8.28 12.70
C ALA A 159 15.20 -6.78 13.07
N MET A 160 13.99 -6.27 13.37
CA MET A 160 13.77 -4.89 13.85
C MET A 160 13.49 -4.76 15.34
N ALA A 161 13.36 -5.87 16.07
CA ALA A 161 13.53 -5.82 17.51
C ALA A 161 14.96 -5.29 17.74
N PRO A 162 15.14 -4.13 18.41
CA PRO A 162 16.47 -3.75 18.85
C PRO A 162 17.00 -4.96 19.61
N SER A 163 18.17 -5.45 19.20
CA SER A 163 18.87 -6.50 19.92
C SER A 163 18.72 -6.22 21.41
N GLN A 164 17.95 -7.06 22.10
CA GLN A 164 17.88 -7.10 23.56
C GLN A 164 19.10 -7.84 24.13
N ASP A 165 20.20 -7.91 23.37
CA ASP A 165 21.47 -7.52 23.95
C ASP A 165 21.36 -6.00 24.13
N GLU A 166 20.75 -5.47 25.19
CA GLU A 166 21.53 -5.23 26.41
C GLU A 166 23.03 -5.49 26.18
N GLU A 167 23.61 -4.71 25.27
CA GLU A 167 24.82 -3.97 25.57
C GLU A 167 24.47 -3.22 26.86
N VAL A 168 24.58 -3.94 27.99
CA VAL A 168 24.86 -3.35 29.27
C VAL A 168 26.08 -2.53 28.96
N VAL A 169 25.87 -1.26 28.62
CA VAL A 169 26.93 -0.28 28.47
C VAL A 169 27.53 -0.29 29.86
N ASN A 170 28.57 -1.11 30.02
CA ASN A 170 29.16 -1.40 31.29
C ASN A 170 30.02 -0.16 31.54
N LEU A 171 29.37 0.93 31.99
CA LEU A 171 29.98 2.23 32.31
C LEU A 171 30.87 2.14 33.55
N SER A 172 31.19 0.92 34.00
CA SER A 172 32.25 0.62 34.94
C SER A 172 33.58 1.13 34.39
N ALA A 173 34.49 1.49 35.30
CA ALA A 173 35.81 1.95 34.93
C ALA A 173 36.53 0.87 34.12
N SER A 174 37.10 1.25 32.96
CA SER A 174 38.00 0.37 32.20
C SER A 174 39.44 0.63 32.63
N ASP A 175 40.27 -0.42 32.62
CA ASP A 175 41.72 -0.32 32.83
C ASP A 175 42.44 0.25 31.58
N ASP A 176 41.77 0.29 30.42
CA ASP A 176 42.29 0.85 29.18
C ASP A 176 42.11 2.40 29.15
N PRO A 177 43.21 3.19 29.06
CA PRO A 177 43.12 4.65 29.07
C PRO A 177 42.41 5.25 27.84
N GLU A 178 42.47 4.61 26.66
CA GLU A 178 41.78 5.12 25.47
C GLU A 178 40.28 4.89 25.56
N GLU A 179 39.89 3.69 25.99
CA GLU A 179 38.48 3.33 26.20
C GLU A 179 37.85 4.16 27.33
N GLU A 180 38.56 4.37 28.44
CA GLU A 180 38.07 5.16 29.57
C GLU A 180 37.83 6.62 29.19
N SER A 181 38.62 7.18 28.26
CA SER A 181 38.40 8.53 27.74
C SER A 181 37.07 8.67 27.00
N TRP A 182 36.72 7.65 26.21
CA TRP A 182 35.46 7.56 25.47
C TRP A 182 34.27 7.30 26.42
N ARG A 183 34.41 6.37 27.37
CA ARG A 183 33.39 6.09 28.41
C ARG A 183 33.13 7.32 29.30
N LYS A 184 34.16 8.13 29.57
CA LYS A 184 34.03 9.39 30.33
C LYS A 184 33.24 10.44 29.54
N LYS A 185 33.38 10.48 28.21
CA LYS A 185 32.59 11.35 27.33
C LYS A 185 31.11 10.94 27.30
N LEU A 186 30.82 9.64 27.22
CA LEU A 186 29.45 9.12 27.30
C LEU A 186 28.78 9.45 28.63
N ARG A 187 29.44 9.19 29.77
CA ARG A 187 28.93 9.56 31.11
C ARG A 187 28.63 11.06 31.25
N ARG A 188 29.38 11.92 30.54
CA ARG A 188 29.10 13.37 30.52
C ARG A 188 27.86 13.71 29.70
N MET A 189 27.66 13.06 28.55
CA MET A 189 26.47 13.28 27.71
C MET A 189 25.21 12.77 28.40
N GLU A 190 25.27 11.59 29.01
CA GLU A 190 24.16 11.00 29.76
C GLU A 190 23.74 11.89 30.94
N ARG A 191 24.68 12.42 31.73
CA ARG A 191 24.37 13.40 32.79
C ARG A 191 23.74 14.67 32.25
N LYS A 192 24.15 15.13 31.06
CA LYS A 192 23.58 16.33 30.43
C LYS A 192 22.14 16.05 29.98
N GLN A 193 21.89 14.89 29.40
CA GLN A 193 20.56 14.47 28.98
C GLN A 193 19.63 14.29 30.18
N LYS A 194 20.12 13.64 31.25
CA LYS A 194 19.36 13.47 32.49
C LYS A 194 18.97 14.81 33.14
N ARG A 195 19.85 15.82 33.11
CA ARG A 195 19.52 17.18 33.57
C ARG A 195 18.42 17.85 32.73
N LEU A 196 18.36 17.55 31.43
CA LEU A 196 17.31 18.07 30.55
C LEU A 196 15.97 17.34 30.77
N GLU A 197 16.03 16.03 31.05
CA GLU A 197 14.86 15.19 31.34
C GLU A 197 14.26 15.45 32.73
N ASP A 198 15.10 15.62 33.76
CA ASP A 198 14.67 15.89 35.14
C ASP A 198 14.07 17.31 35.32
N GLY A 199 14.00 18.11 34.25
CA GLY A 199 13.28 19.38 34.23
C GLY A 199 13.79 20.39 35.27
N GLU A 200 15.06 20.28 35.68
CA GLU A 200 15.68 21.23 36.61
C GLU A 200 15.91 22.54 35.85
N PHE A 201 14.90 23.42 35.95
CA PHE A 201 14.93 24.80 35.50
C PHE A 201 16.27 25.43 35.89
N ILE A 202 17.04 25.84 34.89
CA ILE A 202 18.25 26.63 35.09
C ILE A 202 17.82 27.91 35.81
N HIS A 203 18.11 27.98 37.11
CA HIS A 203 18.14 29.24 37.82
C HIS A 203 19.19 30.11 37.13
N GLU A 204 18.73 31.24 36.60
CA GLU A 204 19.54 32.24 35.89
C GLU A 204 20.83 32.55 36.67
N ILE A 205 21.98 32.20 36.09
CA ILE A 205 23.27 32.78 36.47
C ILE A 205 23.55 33.90 35.45
N PRO A 206 23.83 35.14 35.89
CA PRO A 206 24.02 36.27 35.00
C PRO A 206 25.29 36.06 34.18
N VAL A 207 25.13 35.92 32.86
CA VAL A 207 26.25 35.82 31.93
C VAL A 207 26.85 37.22 31.79
N GLN A 208 27.98 37.43 32.46
CA GLN A 208 28.87 38.54 32.15
C GLN A 208 29.31 38.44 30.69
N SER A 209 29.09 39.54 30.00
CA SER A 209 29.50 39.85 28.65
C SER A 209 31.00 39.66 28.47
N VAL A 210 31.38 38.64 27.69
CA VAL A 210 32.68 38.60 27.03
C VAL A 210 32.44 38.50 25.53
N SER A 211 32.64 39.65 24.90
CA SER A 211 32.62 39.89 23.47
C SER A 211 33.67 39.04 22.76
N SER A 212 33.24 38.26 21.77
CA SER A 212 34.11 37.73 20.71
C SER A 212 33.26 37.49 19.47
N ALA A 213 33.46 38.35 18.48
CA ALA A 213 32.84 38.28 17.17
C ALA A 213 33.25 36.98 16.44
N ALA A 214 32.28 36.11 16.19
CA ALA A 214 32.37 35.07 15.17
C ALA A 214 31.15 35.23 14.26
N SER A 215 31.38 35.88 13.12
CA SER A 215 30.40 36.08 12.06
C SER A 215 30.16 34.75 11.33
N PHE A 216 29.06 34.07 11.65
CA PHE A 216 28.53 32.97 10.84
C PHE A 216 27.27 33.46 10.12
N SER A 217 27.47 33.89 8.88
CA SER A 217 26.42 34.19 7.91
C SER A 217 25.83 32.87 7.39
N SER A 218 24.83 32.32 8.08
CA SER A 218 23.98 31.26 7.54
C SER A 218 22.71 31.88 6.95
N LYS A 219 22.71 32.05 5.63
CA LYS A 219 21.50 32.29 4.85
C LYS A 219 20.49 31.16 5.18
N PRO A 220 19.25 31.45 5.60
CA PRO A 220 18.25 30.40 5.76
C PRO A 220 17.94 29.79 4.37
N PRO A 221 17.76 28.46 4.27
CA PRO A 221 17.37 27.83 3.02
C PRO A 221 15.96 28.27 2.62
N GLU A 222 15.83 28.77 1.40
CA GLU A 222 14.54 29.00 0.74
C GLU A 222 13.79 27.67 0.62
N LEU A 223 12.61 27.59 1.23
CA LEU A 223 11.65 26.52 0.95
C LEU A 223 10.92 26.86 -0.35
N THR A 224 11.49 26.45 -1.48
CA THR A 224 10.71 26.22 -2.69
C THR A 224 10.13 24.80 -2.65
N SER A 225 8.82 24.67 -2.51
CA SER A 225 8.00 24.11 -3.60
C SER A 225 6.54 23.96 -3.18
N SER A 226 5.70 24.51 -4.05
CA SER A 226 4.25 24.38 -4.12
C SER A 226 3.72 22.98 -3.80
N GLY A 227 2.81 22.90 -2.84
CA GLY A 227 1.94 21.74 -2.68
C GLY A 227 1.13 21.45 -3.94
N SER A 228 1.06 20.16 -4.27
CA SER A 228 -0.02 19.47 -4.99
C SER A 228 -0.48 19.94 -6.38
N ALA A 229 0.38 20.52 -7.23
CA ALA A 229 0.04 20.73 -8.64
C ALA A 229 -0.36 19.41 -9.35
N ILE A 230 0.19 18.27 -8.94
CA ILE A 230 -0.12 16.96 -9.53
C ILE A 230 -1.53 16.48 -9.18
N VAL A 231 -2.01 16.75 -7.96
CA VAL A 231 -3.37 16.36 -7.53
C VAL A 231 -4.41 17.21 -8.24
N GLU A 232 -4.13 18.51 -8.42
CA GLU A 232 -4.98 19.42 -9.18
C GLU A 232 -5.03 19.04 -10.67
N VAL A 233 -3.88 18.72 -11.28
CA VAL A 233 -3.81 18.27 -12.68
C VAL A 233 -4.51 16.92 -12.87
N ALA A 234 -4.39 15.99 -11.92
CA ALA A 234 -5.08 14.70 -11.97
C ALA A 234 -6.61 14.88 -11.85
N ALA A 235 -7.07 15.76 -10.95
CA ALA A 235 -8.49 16.08 -10.80
C ALA A 235 -9.05 16.76 -12.07
N LEU A 236 -8.29 17.68 -12.68
CA LEU A 236 -8.66 18.33 -13.94
C LEU A 236 -8.71 17.36 -15.12
N LEU A 237 -7.76 16.42 -15.21
CA LEU A 237 -7.77 15.36 -16.22
C LEU A 237 -8.97 14.42 -16.04
N PHE A 238 -9.36 14.12 -14.80
CA PHE A 238 -10.52 13.29 -14.51
C PHE A 238 -11.84 13.98 -14.89
N LEU A 239 -11.96 15.28 -14.58
CA LEU A 239 -13.08 16.13 -15.00
C LEU A 239 -13.18 16.25 -16.53
N ALA A 240 -12.05 16.43 -17.22
CA ALA A 240 -12.00 16.48 -18.68
C ALA A 240 -12.37 15.13 -19.32
N ALA A 241 -11.85 14.03 -18.80
CA ALA A 241 -12.20 12.69 -19.26
C ALA A 241 -13.68 12.38 -19.04
N TYR A 242 -14.25 12.77 -17.90
CA TYR A 242 -15.67 12.62 -17.62
C TYR A 242 -16.54 13.43 -18.59
N GLY A 243 -16.17 14.70 -18.85
CA GLY A 243 -16.87 15.58 -19.78
C GLY A 243 -16.92 15.03 -21.22
N THR A 244 -15.80 14.50 -21.73
CA THR A 244 -15.76 13.92 -23.09
C THR A 244 -16.63 12.67 -23.23
N VAL A 245 -16.70 11.83 -22.19
CA VAL A 245 -17.59 10.66 -22.15
C VAL A 245 -19.07 11.09 -22.15
N LEU A 246 -19.40 12.15 -21.40
CA LEU A 246 -20.75 12.69 -21.31
C LEU A 246 -21.20 13.33 -22.63
N GLN A 247 -20.32 14.13 -23.26
CA GLN A 247 -20.58 14.76 -24.55
C GLN A 247 -20.80 13.72 -25.66
N ARG A 248 -20.00 12.65 -25.67
CA ARG A 248 -20.16 11.53 -26.63
C ARG A 248 -21.45 10.74 -26.40
N ARG A 249 -22.01 10.78 -25.19
CA ARG A 249 -23.30 10.16 -24.86
C ARG A 249 -24.47 11.07 -25.25
N ALA A 250 -24.32 12.38 -25.12
CA ALA A 250 -25.29 13.38 -25.57
C ALA A 250 -25.40 13.42 -27.10
N SER A 251 -24.28 13.35 -27.84
CA SER A 251 -24.27 13.40 -29.31
C SER A 251 -24.82 12.15 -30.01
N ARG A 252 -25.17 11.11 -29.25
CA ARG A 252 -25.73 9.85 -29.77
C ARG A 252 -27.24 9.72 -29.51
N ARG A 253 -27.84 10.70 -28.86
CA ARG A 253 -29.29 10.87 -28.73
C ARG A 253 -29.73 11.91 -29.73
#